data_AF-A0A139X815-F1
#
_entry.id   AF-A0A139X815-F1
#
_cell.length_a   1.000
_cell.length_b   1.000
_cell.length_c   1.000
_cell.angle_alpha   90.00
_cell.angle_beta   90.00
_cell.angle_gamma   90.00
#
_symmetry.space_group_name_H-M   'P 1'
#
loop_
_entity.id
_entity.type
_entity.pdbx_description
1 polymer ?
#
loop_
_entity_poly.entity_id
_entity_poly.type
_entity_poly.pdbx_seq_one_letter_code
_entity_poly.pdbx_strand_id
1 'polypeptide(L)'
;MGLAVRAIGGAVDATQCIRVPEELLGISNGKASQAFESAVTPENFERLAMSAAGRAVARAHCLTQPEHTTAGIVRLLLIPNKADINTFDFRRGMKPEEYFALDYELKSEILDYLSDRKPLGVQVKLESPEYVGVSVEIEVILEPQ
;
A
#
# COMPACT_ATOMS: atom_id res chain seq x y z
N MET A 1 3.69 4.34 31.89
CA MET A 1 3.42 2.94 31.50
C MET A 1 3.42 2.87 29.98
N GLY A 2 4.32 2.09 29.39
CA GLY A 2 4.44 1.96 27.94
C GLY A 2 4.12 0.53 27.52
N LEU A 3 3.19 0.38 26.58
CA LEU A 3 2.90 -0.88 25.91
C LEU A 3 3.83 -0.96 24.68
N ALA A 4 4.64 -2.01 24.57
CA ALA A 4 5.50 -2.24 23.40
C ALA A 4 5.05 -3.51 22.69
N VAL A 5 4.64 -3.38 21.42
CA VAL A 5 4.29 -4.51 20.55
C VAL A 5 5.35 -4.61 19.45
N ARG A 6 5.87 -5.82 19.26
CA ARG A 6 6.90 -6.12 18.25
C ARG A 6 6.34 -7.18 17.30
N ALA A 7 6.27 -6.87 16.01
CA ALA A 7 5.95 -7.84 14.97
C ALA A 7 7.25 -8.45 14.43
N ILE A 8 7.31 -9.77 14.32
CA ILE A 8 8.38 -10.49 13.61
C ILE A 8 7.88 -10.73 12.19
N GLY A 9 8.37 -9.97 11.21
CA GLY A 9 8.11 -10.22 9.80
C GLY A 9 8.90 -11.45 9.34
N GLY A 10 8.22 -12.47 8.85
CA GLY A 10 8.82 -13.62 8.17
C GLY A 10 8.96 -13.36 6.66
N ALA A 11 10.05 -13.86 6.06
CA ALA A 11 10.18 -13.94 4.61
C ALA A 11 9.55 -15.25 4.12
N VAL A 12 8.74 -15.17 3.06
CA VAL A 12 8.18 -16.35 2.36
C VAL A 12 8.87 -16.49 1.01
N ASP A 13 9.21 -17.71 0.62
CA ASP A 13 9.81 -17.99 -0.69
C ASP A 13 8.79 -17.74 -1.81
N ALA A 14 9.13 -16.85 -2.73
CA ALA A 14 8.32 -16.55 -3.90
C ALA A 14 8.35 -17.75 -4.87
N THR A 15 7.22 -18.44 -5.02
CA THR A 15 7.07 -19.56 -5.97
C THR A 15 6.24 -19.10 -7.16
N GLN A 16 6.93 -18.60 -8.19
CA GLN A 16 6.55 -18.39 -9.61
C GLN A 16 7.26 -17.13 -10.14
N CYS A 17 8.59 -17.20 -10.29
CA CYS A 17 9.32 -16.21 -11.07
C CYS A 17 9.66 -16.82 -12.43
N ILE A 18 9.10 -16.28 -13.51
CA ILE A 18 9.61 -16.56 -14.85
C ILE A 18 10.66 -15.48 -15.17
N ARG A 19 11.91 -15.91 -15.39
CA ARG A 19 12.97 -14.99 -15.83
C ARG A 19 12.81 -14.75 -17.32
N VAL A 20 12.63 -13.49 -17.70
CA VAL A 20 12.76 -13.05 -19.10
C VAL A 20 14.23 -12.62 -19.27
N PRO A 21 15.08 -13.37 -20.01
CA PRO A 21 16.54 -13.20 -19.91
C PRO A 21 17.14 -11.98 -20.59
N GLU A 22 16.36 -11.12 -21.26
CA GLU A 22 16.91 -10.11 -22.18
C GLU A 22 16.21 -8.75 -22.16
N GLU A 23 15.71 -8.29 -21.01
CA GLU A 23 15.29 -6.88 -20.87
C GLU A 23 16.18 -6.14 -19.87
N LEU A 24 17.05 -5.27 -20.39
CA LEU A 24 17.95 -4.45 -19.60
C LEU A 24 17.15 -3.31 -18.92
N LEU A 25 16.47 -3.64 -17.83
CA LEU A 25 15.59 -2.74 -17.07
C LEU A 25 16.36 -1.77 -16.12
N GLY A 26 17.68 -1.91 -16.05
CA GLY A 26 18.57 -1.13 -15.18
C GLY A 26 19.54 -2.01 -14.40
N ILE A 27 20.62 -1.41 -13.87
CA ILE A 27 21.57 -2.14 -13.01
C ILE A 27 20.91 -2.49 -11.67
N SER A 28 20.58 -3.78 -11.49
CA SER A 28 20.10 -4.26 -10.22
C SER A 28 21.26 -4.46 -9.24
N ASN A 29 21.12 -4.00 -8.00
CA ASN A 29 22.10 -4.20 -6.93
C ASN A 29 21.77 -5.41 -6.02
N GLY A 30 20.83 -6.26 -6.42
CA GLY A 30 20.52 -7.52 -5.72
C GLY A 30 19.78 -7.38 -4.39
N LYS A 31 19.26 -6.19 -4.04
CA LYS A 31 18.44 -5.98 -2.84
C LYS A 31 16.96 -6.18 -3.16
N ALA A 32 16.28 -7.03 -2.40
CA ALA A 32 14.82 -6.98 -2.31
C ALA A 32 14.44 -5.58 -1.81
N SER A 33 13.61 -4.84 -2.55
CA SER A 33 13.32 -3.40 -2.39
C SER A 33 14.33 -2.40 -2.99
N GLN A 34 14.95 -2.70 -4.13
CA GLN A 34 15.64 -1.66 -4.91
C GLN A 34 14.62 -0.62 -5.43
N ALA A 35 14.87 0.65 -5.12
CA ALA A 35 14.02 1.77 -5.52
C ALA A 35 14.50 2.37 -6.84
N PHE A 36 13.66 2.34 -7.87
CA PHE A 36 13.85 3.11 -9.09
C PHE A 36 13.00 4.39 -9.06
N GLU A 37 13.45 5.45 -9.73
CA GLU A 37 12.67 6.70 -9.86
C GLU A 37 11.45 6.53 -10.78
N SER A 38 11.39 5.42 -11.52
CA SER A 38 10.30 5.04 -12.42
C SER A 38 9.38 3.95 -11.84
N ALA A 39 8.09 4.08 -12.13
CA ALA A 39 7.04 3.16 -11.69
C ALA A 39 6.95 1.93 -12.61
N VAL A 40 7.93 1.03 -12.55
CA VAL A 40 7.96 -0.19 -13.39
C VAL A 40 7.51 -1.43 -12.61
N THR A 41 7.82 -1.49 -11.32
CA THR A 41 7.40 -2.60 -10.45
C THR A 41 6.21 -2.21 -9.56
N PRO A 42 5.41 -3.18 -9.11
CA PRO A 42 4.32 -2.94 -8.16
C PRO A 42 4.76 -2.14 -6.92
N GLU A 43 5.92 -2.47 -6.36
CA GLU A 43 6.48 -1.83 -5.17
C GLU A 43 6.91 -0.38 -5.46
N ASN A 44 7.35 -0.09 -6.68
CA ASN A 44 7.64 1.29 -7.09
C ASN A 44 6.36 2.12 -7.18
N PHE A 45 5.27 1.56 -7.72
CA PHE A 45 3.97 2.22 -7.75
C PHE A 45 3.47 2.55 -6.34
N GLU A 46 3.57 1.61 -5.40
CA GLU A 46 3.20 1.82 -4.00
C GLU A 46 4.03 2.94 -3.36
N ARG A 47 5.36 2.89 -3.50
CA ARG A 47 6.26 3.90 -2.94
C ARG A 47 6.03 5.28 -3.55
N LEU A 48 5.89 5.37 -4.87
CA LEU A 48 5.68 6.64 -5.57
C LEU A 48 4.33 7.26 -5.23
N ALA A 49 3.28 6.45 -5.07
CA ALA A 49 1.98 6.94 -4.59
C ALA A 49 2.06 7.51 -3.17
N MET A 50 2.81 6.86 -2.27
CA MET A 50 3.07 7.40 -0.93
C MET A 50 3.90 8.70 -0.98
N SER A 51 4.91 8.77 -1.85
CA SER A 51 5.74 9.98 -2.00
C SER A 51 4.96 11.16 -2.60
N ALA A 52 4.05 10.91 -3.55
CA ALA A 52 3.24 11.92 -4.23
C ALA A 52 2.42 12.76 -3.24
N ALA A 53 1.75 12.07 -2.32
CA ALA A 53 0.82 12.66 -1.37
C ALA A 53 1.44 12.93 0.01
N GLY A 54 2.76 12.76 0.15
CA GLY A 54 3.49 12.93 1.41
C GLY A 54 2.88 12.14 2.58
N ARG A 55 2.30 12.84 3.56
CA ARG A 55 1.69 12.22 4.75
C ARG A 55 0.20 11.92 4.60
N ALA A 56 -0.43 12.27 3.47
CA ALA A 56 -1.87 12.10 3.25
C ALA A 56 -2.27 10.67 2.87
N VAL A 57 -1.32 9.80 2.51
CA VAL A 57 -1.53 8.36 2.30
C VAL A 57 -0.86 7.59 3.43
N ALA A 58 -1.64 6.79 4.15
CA ALA A 58 -1.13 5.92 5.20
C ALA A 58 -0.52 4.64 4.62
N ARG A 59 -1.12 4.10 3.55
CA ARG A 59 -0.66 2.89 2.88
C ARG A 59 -1.10 2.86 1.42
N ALA A 60 -0.27 2.29 0.56
CA ALA A 60 -0.58 1.96 -0.81
C ALA A 60 -0.33 0.46 -1.03
N HIS A 61 -1.15 -0.19 -1.85
CA HIS A 61 -0.95 -1.57 -2.24
C HIS A 61 -1.33 -1.80 -3.70
N CYS A 62 -0.44 -2.38 -4.49
CA CYS A 62 -0.67 -2.71 -5.88
C CYS A 62 -1.27 -4.11 -6.00
N LEU A 63 -2.40 -4.24 -6.71
CA LEU A 63 -3.00 -5.53 -7.00
C LEU A 63 -2.22 -6.21 -8.14
N THR A 64 -1.54 -7.30 -7.80
CA THR A 64 -0.69 -8.07 -8.73
C THR A 64 -1.28 -9.43 -9.09
N GLN A 65 -2.34 -9.84 -8.40
CA GLN A 65 -3.02 -11.11 -8.66
C GLN A 65 -3.70 -11.10 -10.04
N PRO A 66 -3.60 -12.18 -10.83
CA PRO A 66 -4.17 -12.27 -12.17
C PRO A 66 -5.66 -11.88 -12.24
N GLU A 67 -6.46 -12.31 -11.27
CA GLU A 67 -7.88 -12.03 -11.12
C GLU A 67 -8.23 -10.54 -10.95
N HIS A 68 -7.26 -9.73 -10.52
CA HIS A 68 -7.41 -8.31 -10.27
C HIS A 68 -6.63 -7.43 -11.25
N THR A 69 -5.85 -8.05 -12.14
CA THR A 69 -5.04 -7.33 -13.13
C THR A 69 -5.72 -7.34 -14.50
N THR A 70 -5.52 -6.26 -15.24
CA THR A 70 -5.93 -6.16 -16.64
C THR A 70 -4.73 -5.66 -17.41
N ALA A 71 -4.41 -6.26 -18.56
CA ALA A 71 -3.23 -5.87 -19.32
C ALA A 71 -3.23 -4.36 -19.60
N GLY A 72 -2.12 -3.69 -19.27
CA GLY A 72 -1.99 -2.24 -19.39
C GLY A 72 -2.68 -1.41 -18.29
N ILE A 73 -3.35 -2.03 -17.31
CA ILE A 73 -3.96 -1.33 -16.16
C ILE A 73 -3.31 -1.78 -14.86
N VAL A 74 -2.70 -0.83 -14.15
CA VAL A 74 -2.18 -1.00 -12.80
C VAL A 74 -3.24 -0.52 -11.81
N ARG A 75 -3.71 -1.41 -10.93
CA ARG A 75 -4.67 -1.07 -9.88
C ARG A 75 -3.95 -0.88 -8.55
N LEU A 76 -4.14 0.29 -7.95
CA LEU A 76 -3.54 0.69 -6.69
C LEU A 76 -4.65 0.94 -5.67
N LEU A 77 -4.63 0.14 -4.60
CA LEU A 77 -5.42 0.36 -3.41
C LEU A 77 -4.73 1.40 -2.53
N LEU A 78 -5.45 2.45 -2.15
CA LEU A 78 -4.92 3.51 -1.31
C LEU A 78 -5.74 3.65 -0.03
N ILE A 79 -5.02 3.79 1.09
CA ILE A 79 -5.60 4.10 2.40
C ILE A 79 -5.15 5.52 2.77
N PRO A 80 -6.05 6.51 2.80
CA PRO A 80 -5.70 7.87 3.19
C PRO A 80 -5.46 7.98 4.70
N ASN A 81 -4.66 8.96 5.08
CA ASN A 81 -4.28 9.27 6.45
C ASN A 81 -5.06 10.49 6.97
N LYS A 82 -6.40 10.43 6.91
CA LYS A 82 -7.29 11.54 7.33
C LYS A 82 -7.86 11.36 8.74
N ALA A 83 -7.87 10.14 9.27
CA ALA A 83 -8.43 9.86 10.58
C ALA A 83 -7.40 10.15 11.69
N ASP A 84 -7.70 11.12 12.56
CA ASP A 84 -6.99 11.24 13.83
C ASP A 84 -7.44 10.11 14.76
N ILE A 85 -6.74 8.98 14.67
CA ILE A 85 -6.99 7.77 15.45
C ILE A 85 -6.94 8.01 16.96
N ASN A 86 -6.34 9.12 17.44
CA ASN A 86 -6.21 9.41 18.87
C ASN A 86 -7.50 9.96 19.48
N THR A 87 -8.39 10.53 18.67
CA THR A 87 -9.66 11.10 19.14
C THR A 87 -10.85 10.16 18.94
N PHE A 88 -10.62 9.00 18.33
CA PHE A 88 -11.68 8.07 17.97
C PHE A 88 -12.08 7.16 19.14
N ASP A 89 -13.38 7.10 19.44
CA ASP A 89 -13.93 6.16 20.41
C ASP A 89 -14.12 4.78 19.76
N PHE A 90 -13.08 3.95 19.81
CA PHE A 90 -13.07 2.59 19.26
C PHE A 90 -14.15 1.67 19.86
N ARG A 91 -14.77 2.03 20.99
CA ARG A 91 -15.83 1.20 21.62
C ARG A 91 -17.11 1.16 20.80
N ARG A 92 -17.34 2.15 19.93
CA ARG A 92 -18.57 2.26 19.13
C ARG A 92 -18.44 1.63 17.73
N GLY A 93 -17.28 1.06 17.42
CA GLY A 93 -16.93 0.64 16.07
C GLY A 93 -16.55 1.81 15.17
N MET A 94 -15.84 1.53 14.09
CA MET A 94 -15.45 2.50 13.06
C MET A 94 -16.18 2.18 11.76
N LYS A 95 -16.50 3.22 10.98
CA LYS A 95 -17.01 3.10 9.60
C LYS A 95 -15.91 3.45 8.60
N PRO A 96 -15.10 2.48 8.15
CA PRO A 96 -13.91 2.75 7.35
C PRO A 96 -14.19 3.55 6.08
N GLU A 97 -15.37 3.36 5.49
CA GLU A 97 -15.79 4.01 4.25
C GLU A 97 -15.94 5.53 4.41
N GLU A 98 -16.31 6.00 5.62
CA GLU A 98 -16.45 7.43 5.92
C GLU A 98 -15.09 8.04 6.32
N TYR A 99 -14.28 7.33 7.10
CA TYR A 99 -13.01 7.84 7.64
C TYR A 99 -11.83 7.73 6.67
N PHE A 100 -11.87 6.75 5.76
CA PHE A 100 -10.81 6.47 4.81
C PHE A 100 -11.25 6.68 3.35
N ALA A 101 -12.29 7.49 3.13
CA ALA A 101 -12.72 7.88 1.79
C ALA A 101 -11.58 8.59 1.04
N LEU A 102 -11.27 8.09 -0.15
CA LEU A 102 -10.33 8.75 -1.05
C LEU A 102 -11.00 9.95 -1.72
N ASP A 103 -10.51 11.13 -1.38
CA ASP A 103 -10.95 12.40 -1.92
C ASP A 103 -10.47 12.60 -3.37
N TYR A 104 -11.23 13.40 -4.13
CA TYR A 104 -10.91 13.69 -5.53
C TYR A 104 -9.57 14.43 -5.66
N GLU A 105 -9.31 15.40 -4.79
CA GLU A 105 -8.08 16.20 -4.82
C GLU A 105 -6.84 15.32 -4.63
N LEU A 106 -6.87 14.44 -3.62
CA LEU A 106 -5.80 13.48 -3.34
C LEU A 106 -5.58 12.50 -4.50
N LYS A 107 -6.67 12.03 -5.13
CA LYS A 107 -6.57 11.15 -6.31
C LYS A 107 -5.91 11.89 -7.48
N SER A 108 -6.31 13.12 -7.75
CA SER A 108 -5.75 13.93 -8.83
C SER A 108 -4.25 14.15 -8.62
N GLU A 109 -3.86 14.57 -7.43
CA GLU A 109 -2.45 14.81 -7.08
C GLU A 109 -1.58 13.57 -7.32
N ILE A 110 -2.04 12.39 -6.86
CA ILE A 110 -1.30 11.14 -7.04
C ILE A 110 -1.25 10.73 -8.52
N LEU A 111 -2.37 10.88 -9.25
CA LEU A 111 -2.42 10.55 -10.68
C LEU A 111 -1.49 11.46 -11.50
N ASP A 112 -1.49 12.76 -11.22
CA ASP A 112 -0.64 13.74 -11.88
C ASP A 112 0.84 13.41 -11.62
N TYR A 113 1.20 13.13 -10.36
CA TYR A 113 2.56 12.74 -9.99
C TYR A 113 3.02 11.43 -10.66
N LEU A 114 2.13 10.45 -10.79
CA LEU A 114 2.44 9.17 -11.45
C LEU A 114 2.45 9.26 -12.98
N SER A 115 1.77 10.25 -13.57
CA SER A 115 1.64 10.39 -15.02
C SER A 115 2.99 10.57 -15.72
N ASP A 116 3.90 11.32 -15.12
CA ASP A 116 5.27 11.57 -15.62
C ASP A 116 6.24 10.41 -15.36
N ARG A 117 5.87 9.47 -14.49
CA ARG A 117 6.77 8.41 -13.98
C ARG A 117 6.34 6.99 -14.35
N LYS A 118 5.16 6.84 -14.96
CA LYS A 118 4.62 5.56 -15.43
C LYS A 118 5.11 5.23 -16.85
N PRO A 119 5.25 3.94 -17.20
CA PRO A 119 5.52 3.53 -18.57
C PRO A 119 4.42 3.99 -19.55
N LEU A 120 4.81 4.26 -20.79
CA LEU A 120 3.87 4.53 -21.87
C LEU A 120 2.96 3.32 -22.10
N GLY A 121 1.67 3.56 -22.34
CA GLY A 121 0.67 2.50 -22.52
C GLY A 121 0.09 1.92 -21.22
N VAL A 122 0.61 2.30 -20.05
CA VAL A 122 0.05 1.90 -18.75
C VAL A 122 -0.96 2.95 -18.26
N GLN A 123 -2.13 2.50 -17.82
CA GLN A 123 -3.12 3.28 -17.10
C GLN A 123 -3.06 2.94 -15.62
N VAL A 124 -3.08 3.95 -14.75
CA VAL A 124 -3.12 3.75 -13.30
C VAL A 124 -4.55 4.00 -12.82
N LYS A 125 -5.10 3.05 -12.07
CA LYS A 125 -6.42 3.16 -11.45
C LYS A 125 -6.27 3.15 -9.93
N LEU A 126 -6.74 4.23 -9.29
CA LEU A 126 -6.72 4.37 -7.83
C LEU A 126 -8.07 3.96 -7.24
N GLU A 127 -8.06 3.03 -6.30
CA GLU A 127 -9.24 2.45 -5.66
C GLU A 127 -9.09 2.45 -4.12
N SER A 128 -10.21 2.47 -3.40
CA SER A 128 -10.22 2.22 -1.96
C SER A 128 -10.30 0.70 -1.72
N PRO A 129 -9.62 0.16 -0.70
CA PRO A 129 -9.78 -1.25 -0.34
C PRO A 129 -11.16 -1.51 0.25
N GLU A 130 -11.57 -2.78 0.21
CA GLU A 130 -12.68 -3.27 1.01
C GLU A 130 -12.21 -3.51 2.45
N TYR A 131 -12.91 -2.93 3.43
CA TYR A 131 -12.54 -3.03 4.84
C TYR A 131 -13.32 -4.14 5.53
N VAL A 132 -12.61 -5.15 6.04
CA VAL A 132 -13.20 -6.26 6.77
C VAL A 132 -13.03 -6.05 8.27
N GLY A 133 -14.14 -6.02 9.01
CA GLY A 133 -14.13 -5.94 10.46
C GLY A 133 -13.70 -7.26 11.09
N VAL A 134 -12.70 -7.22 11.97
CA VAL A 134 -12.21 -8.39 12.73
C VAL A 134 -12.44 -8.15 14.21
N SER A 135 -12.98 -9.15 14.91
CA SER A 135 -13.13 -9.16 16.37
C SER A 135 -12.15 -10.16 16.97
N VAL A 136 -11.47 -9.77 18.05
CA VAL A 136 -10.49 -10.60 18.74
C VAL A 136 -10.80 -10.59 20.23
N GLU A 137 -10.88 -11.76 20.83
CA GLU A 137 -10.95 -11.95 22.28
C GLU A 137 -9.53 -12.29 22.78
N ILE A 138 -9.04 -11.54 23.76
CA ILE A 138 -7.67 -11.68 24.29
C ILE A 138 -7.75 -11.70 25.81
N GLU A 139 -7.14 -12.73 26.41
CA GLU A 139 -6.88 -12.76 27.85
C GLU A 139 -5.52 -12.11 28.14
N VAL A 140 -5.51 -11.08 28.98
CA VAL A 140 -4.30 -10.34 29.34
C VAL A 140 -3.97 -10.61 30.80
N ILE A 141 -2.82 -11.24 31.05
CA ILE A 141 -2.29 -11.47 32.40
C ILE A 141 -1.26 -10.38 32.69
N LEU A 142 -1.42 -9.68 33.83
CA LEU A 142 -0.49 -8.65 34.30
C LEU A 142 0.28 -9.19 35.49
N GLU A 143 1.62 -9.13 35.44
CA GLU A 143 2.45 -9.43 36.61
C GLU A 143 2.54 -8.19 37.53
N PRO A 144 2.29 -8.34 38.85
CA PRO A 144 2.45 -7.25 39.80
C PRO A 144 3.94 -6.90 40.02
N GLN A 145 4.22 -5.60 40.19
CA GLN A 145 5.54 -5.05 40.55
C GLN A 145 5.72 -5.01 42.07
#